data_AF-A0A2V9DJU7-F1
#
_entry.id   AF-A0A2V9DJU7-F1
#
_cell.length_a   1.000
_cell.length_b   1.000
_cell.length_c   1.000
_cell.angle_alpha   90.00
_cell.angle_beta   90.00
_cell.angle_gamma   90.00
#
_symmetry.space_group_name_H-M   'P 1'
#
loop_
_entity.id
_entity.type
_entity.pdbx_description
1 polymer ?
#
loop_
_entity_poly.entity_id
_entity_poly.type
_entity_poly.pdbx_seq_one_letter_code
_entity_poly.pdbx_strand_id
1 'polypeptide(L)'
;MSGHAAETKKQAILQIAEGLGLEKFTPAEVEQIRRQLVAKLGTSGKTSPDYITEVLAGAGLRVVLSTQADTQGQYEEEFRDLLRFATLEEAEICLMRLDELWRKFRSEGQRAAAERVLEVARLGRRRAEMIARNPRVDAHKRDQKQEILEWFRIWLETPDAFFDWLDLRKRSAEYQRRFGQDASPIED
;
A
#
# COMPACT_ATOMS: atom_id res chain seq x y z
N MET A 1 32.81 -19.99 17.55
CA MET A 1 32.74 -19.96 16.06
C MET A 1 31.34 -19.49 15.69
N SER A 2 31.19 -18.18 15.44
CA SER A 2 29.88 -17.57 15.16
C SER A 2 29.62 -17.55 13.66
N GLY A 3 28.65 -18.36 13.22
CA GLY A 3 28.20 -18.40 11.83
C GLY A 3 27.54 -17.09 11.44
N HIS A 4 28.12 -16.39 10.46
CA HIS A 4 27.48 -15.26 9.80
C HIS A 4 26.41 -15.80 8.86
N ALA A 5 25.17 -15.92 9.35
CA ALA A 5 24.02 -16.07 8.47
C ALA A 5 23.97 -14.84 7.57
N ALA A 6 23.91 -15.04 6.25
CA ALA A 6 23.87 -13.96 5.28
C ALA A 6 22.77 -12.95 5.65
N GLU A 7 23.17 -11.71 5.91
CA GLU A 7 22.25 -10.64 6.31
C GLU A 7 21.18 -10.46 5.23
N THR A 8 19.92 -10.66 5.61
CA THR A 8 18.81 -10.52 4.65
C THR A 8 18.66 -9.05 4.25
N LYS A 9 18.18 -8.80 3.03
CA LYS A 9 17.92 -7.43 2.52
C LYS A 9 17.06 -6.61 3.49
N LYS A 10 16.08 -7.26 4.15
CA LYS A 10 15.24 -6.66 5.20
C LYS A 10 16.06 -6.21 6.42
N GLN A 11 16.94 -7.06 6.95
CA GLN A 11 17.79 -6.73 8.10
C GLN A 11 18.72 -5.56 7.79
N ALA A 12 19.33 -5.55 6.60
CA ALA A 12 20.20 -4.45 6.18
C ALA A 12 19.45 -3.11 6.07
N ILE A 13 18.20 -3.12 5.58
CA ILE A 13 17.36 -1.91 5.55
C ILE A 13 17.11 -1.39 6.97
N LEU A 14 16.74 -2.27 7.90
CA LEU A 14 16.44 -1.88 9.29
C LEU A 14 17.69 -1.38 10.02
N GLN A 15 18.86 -2.00 9.79
CA GLN A 15 20.12 -1.54 10.38
C GLN A 15 20.51 -0.15 9.87
N ILE A 16 20.35 0.11 8.57
CA ILE A 16 20.61 1.43 7.99
C ILE A 16 19.64 2.46 8.59
N ALA A 17 18.36 2.10 8.74
CA ALA A 17 17.35 2.98 9.32
C ALA A 17 17.63 3.31 10.79
N GLU A 18 18.02 2.32 11.59
CA GLU A 18 18.44 2.50 12.98
C GLU A 18 19.65 3.43 13.09
N GLY A 19 20.65 3.25 12.20
CA GLY A 19 21.82 4.12 12.15
C GLY A 19 21.54 5.57 11.75
N LEU A 20 20.41 5.84 11.07
CA LEU A 20 19.96 7.21 10.78
C LEU A 20 19.32 7.88 12.00
N GLY A 21 18.78 7.09 12.96
CA GLY A 21 18.22 7.60 14.21
C GLY A 21 17.02 8.54 14.03
N LEU A 22 16.31 8.44 12.91
CA LEU A 22 15.22 9.34 12.57
C LEU A 22 13.88 8.79 13.07
N GLU A 23 13.07 9.66 13.67
CA GLU A 23 11.69 9.33 14.07
C GLU A 23 10.76 9.19 12.85
N LYS A 24 11.17 9.72 11.69
CA LYS A 24 10.37 9.83 10.48
C LYS A 24 11.22 9.67 9.23
N PHE A 25 10.71 8.92 8.25
CA PHE A 25 11.36 8.69 6.97
C PHE A 25 10.51 9.28 5.84
N THR A 26 10.97 10.32 5.17
CA THR A 26 10.33 10.89 3.97
C THR A 26 10.87 10.20 2.71
N PRO A 27 10.40 10.54 1.49
CA PRO A 27 10.96 9.99 0.26
C PRO A 27 12.47 10.23 0.13
N ALA A 28 12.98 11.33 0.71
CA ALA A 28 14.40 11.63 0.71
C ALA A 28 15.20 10.60 1.55
N GLU A 29 14.73 10.27 2.75
CA GLU A 29 15.36 9.29 3.62
C GLU A 29 15.22 7.87 3.05
N VAL A 30 14.09 7.54 2.42
CA VAL A 30 13.92 6.26 1.72
C VAL A 30 14.96 6.12 0.60
N GLU A 31 15.21 7.18 -0.16
CA GLU A 31 16.22 7.19 -1.22
C GLU A 31 17.65 7.18 -0.64
N GLN A 32 17.87 7.78 0.53
CA GLN A 32 19.13 7.67 1.26
C GLN A 32 19.41 6.24 1.70
N ILE A 33 18.41 5.53 2.26
CA ILE A 33 18.54 4.11 2.61
C ILE A 33 18.83 3.28 1.36
N ARG A 34 18.15 3.54 0.24
CA ARG A 34 18.37 2.82 -1.03
C ARG A 34 19.81 2.94 -1.51
N ARG A 35 20.36 4.17 -1.47
CA ARG A 35 21.76 4.42 -1.85
C ARG A 35 22.75 3.69 -0.94
N GLN A 36 22.51 3.71 0.37
CA GLN A 36 23.36 2.99 1.34
C GLN A 36 23.27 1.46 1.18
N LEU A 37 22.09 0.93 0.86
CA LEU A 37 21.90 -0.50 0.63
C LEU A 37 22.66 -0.99 -0.61
N VAL A 38 22.64 -0.21 -1.69
CA VAL A 38 23.43 -0.50 -2.90
C VAL A 38 24.94 -0.38 -2.63
N ALA A 39 25.36 0.60 -1.82
CA ALA A 39 26.77 0.73 -1.44
C ALA A 39 27.25 -0.45 -0.58
N LYS A 40 26.43 -0.96 0.35
CA LYS A 40 26.78 -2.07 1.25
C LYS A 40 26.72 -3.45 0.57
N LEU A 41 25.74 -3.69 -0.30
CA LEU A 41 25.44 -5.03 -0.84
C LEU A 41 25.63 -5.15 -2.36
N GLY A 42 26.07 -4.09 -3.04
CA GLY A 42 26.27 -4.08 -4.50
C GLY A 42 24.97 -4.35 -5.27
N THR A 43 25.03 -5.23 -6.28
CA THR A 43 23.85 -5.62 -7.08
C THR A 43 22.75 -6.27 -6.25
N SER A 44 23.11 -6.98 -5.18
CA SER A 44 22.15 -7.58 -4.25
C SER A 44 21.41 -6.54 -3.43
N GLY A 45 21.95 -5.33 -3.29
CA GLY A 45 21.34 -4.18 -2.62
C GLY A 45 20.33 -3.41 -3.46
N LYS A 46 20.20 -3.71 -4.76
CA LYS A 46 19.18 -3.07 -5.60
C LYS A 46 17.78 -3.43 -5.10
N THR A 47 16.98 -2.41 -4.80
CA THR A 47 15.60 -2.56 -4.36
C THR A 47 14.79 -1.33 -4.71
N SER A 48 13.46 -1.47 -4.77
CA SER A 48 12.57 -0.34 -4.96
C SER A 48 12.44 0.50 -3.67
N PRO A 49 12.22 1.82 -3.79
CA PRO A 49 11.81 2.67 -2.66
C PRO A 49 10.59 2.10 -1.93
N ASP A 50 9.61 1.55 -2.65
CA ASP A 50 8.40 0.96 -2.05
C ASP A 50 8.73 -0.22 -1.12
N TYR A 51 9.65 -1.10 -1.51
CA TYR A 51 10.06 -2.21 -0.64
C TYR A 51 10.74 -1.71 0.64
N ILE A 52 11.51 -0.63 0.56
CA ILE A 52 12.11 0.01 1.74
C ILE A 52 11.01 0.58 2.64
N THR A 53 10.07 1.33 2.08
CA THR A 53 8.90 1.85 2.80
C THR A 53 8.12 0.74 3.51
N GLU A 54 7.89 -0.40 2.84
CA GLU A 54 7.21 -1.55 3.44
C GLU A 54 8.00 -2.17 4.59
N VAL A 55 9.32 -2.33 4.45
CA VAL A 55 10.18 -2.86 5.51
C VAL A 55 10.17 -1.94 6.73
N LEU A 56 10.27 -0.63 6.53
CA LEU A 56 10.22 0.37 7.60
C LEU A 56 8.85 0.37 8.29
N ALA A 57 7.77 0.43 7.52
CA ALA A 57 6.40 0.40 8.07
C ALA A 57 6.10 -0.91 8.81
N GLY A 58 6.55 -2.05 8.27
CA GLY A 58 6.41 -3.36 8.92
C GLY A 58 7.23 -3.51 10.21
N ALA A 59 8.20 -2.63 10.45
CA ALA A 59 8.95 -2.53 11.70
C ALA A 59 8.39 -1.44 12.65
N GLY A 60 7.26 -0.83 12.31
CA GLY A 60 6.63 0.23 13.11
C GLY A 60 7.27 1.61 12.94
N LEU A 61 8.20 1.80 12.00
CA LEU A 61 8.80 3.10 11.73
C LEU A 61 7.88 3.97 10.87
N ARG A 62 7.82 5.26 11.19
CA ARG A 62 6.95 6.23 10.51
C ARG A 62 7.51 6.62 9.14
N VAL A 63 6.78 6.28 8.07
CA VAL A 63 7.17 6.64 6.69
C VAL A 63 6.15 7.60 6.07
N VAL A 64 6.62 8.74 5.61
CA VAL A 64 5.84 9.76 4.92
C VAL A 64 6.10 9.69 3.42
N LEU A 65 5.03 9.60 2.63
CA LEU A 65 5.10 9.34 1.19
C LEU A 65 5.28 10.63 0.37
N SER A 66 5.10 11.80 0.98
CA SER A 66 5.19 13.12 0.37
C SER A 66 5.50 14.19 1.41
N THR A 67 6.39 15.11 1.08
CA THR A 67 6.74 16.27 1.90
C THR A 67 5.65 17.35 1.90
N GLN A 68 4.65 17.28 1.02
CA GLN A 68 3.57 18.28 0.91
C GLN A 68 2.33 17.96 1.73
N ALA A 69 2.09 16.69 2.03
CA ALA A 69 0.95 16.21 2.82
C ALA A 69 1.29 16.10 4.32
N ASP A 70 2.25 16.91 4.78
CA ASP A 70 2.75 16.86 6.15
C ASP A 70 1.83 17.65 7.09
N THR A 71 0.61 17.15 7.29
CA THR A 71 -0.27 17.60 8.39
C THR A 71 0.27 17.06 9.71
N GLN A 72 1.48 17.42 10.11
CA GLN A 72 1.99 17.44 11.50
C GLN A 72 1.42 16.38 12.49
N GLY A 73 1.34 15.09 12.12
CA GLY A 73 0.73 14.03 12.95
C GLY A 73 -0.80 14.07 13.09
N GLN A 74 -1.43 15.12 12.59
CA GLN A 74 -2.87 15.26 12.48
C GLN A 74 -3.36 14.28 11.42
N TYR A 75 -4.29 13.40 11.82
CA TYR A 75 -4.90 12.34 11.03
C TYR A 75 -4.16 10.99 10.96
N GLU A 76 -3.05 10.80 11.69
CA GLU A 76 -2.32 9.52 11.64
C GLU A 76 -3.09 8.32 12.18
N GLU A 77 -4.02 8.53 13.12
CA GLU A 77 -4.87 7.47 13.62
C GLU A 77 -5.88 7.03 12.56
N GLU A 78 -6.39 7.96 11.79
CA GLU A 78 -7.35 7.77 10.72
C GLU A 78 -6.75 7.01 9.53
N PHE A 79 -5.43 7.12 9.31
CA PHE A 79 -4.70 6.35 8.30
C PHE A 79 -4.10 5.05 8.84
N ARG A 80 -4.17 4.80 10.15
CA ARG A 80 -3.66 3.57 10.76
C ARG A 80 -4.48 2.39 10.24
N ASP A 81 -3.79 1.33 9.82
CA ASP A 81 -4.39 0.06 9.35
C ASP A 81 -5.22 0.11 8.07
N LEU A 82 -5.28 1.25 7.41
CA LEU A 82 -6.14 1.44 6.23
C LEU A 82 -5.73 0.58 5.03
N LEU A 83 -4.47 0.12 4.97
CA LEU A 83 -3.93 -0.72 3.89
C LEU A 83 -3.76 -2.20 4.27
N ARG A 84 -4.57 -2.71 5.19
CA ARG A 84 -4.67 -4.15 5.50
C ARG A 84 -5.85 -4.77 4.76
N PHE A 85 -5.61 -5.25 3.54
CA PHE A 85 -6.60 -6.02 2.76
C PHE A 85 -5.96 -7.26 2.11
N ALA A 86 -6.39 -8.43 2.55
CA ALA A 86 -6.12 -9.72 1.96
C ALA A 86 -7.17 -10.07 0.88
N THR A 87 -8.45 -9.76 1.11
CA THR A 87 -9.57 -10.14 0.23
C THR A 87 -10.13 -8.98 -0.61
N LEU A 88 -11.10 -9.27 -1.48
CA LEU A 88 -11.85 -8.28 -2.25
C LEU A 88 -12.74 -7.43 -1.33
N GLU A 89 -13.43 -8.04 -0.39
CA GLU A 89 -14.33 -7.40 0.58
C GLU A 89 -13.55 -6.41 1.46
N GLU A 90 -12.37 -6.81 1.96
CA GLU A 90 -11.51 -5.92 2.75
C GLU A 90 -10.98 -4.75 1.91
N ALA A 91 -10.73 -4.96 0.61
CA ALA A 91 -10.31 -3.90 -0.30
C ALA A 91 -11.45 -2.91 -0.62
N GLU A 92 -12.69 -3.38 -0.73
CA GLU A 92 -13.88 -2.54 -0.87
C GLU A 92 -14.06 -1.66 0.37
N ILE A 93 -13.97 -2.23 1.58
CA ILE A 93 -14.03 -1.48 2.84
C ILE A 93 -12.90 -0.45 2.92
N CYS A 94 -11.69 -0.81 2.49
CA CYS A 94 -10.56 0.11 2.40
C CYS A 94 -10.89 1.31 1.50
N LEU A 95 -11.41 1.07 0.29
CA LEU A 95 -11.79 2.12 -0.66
C LEU A 95 -12.95 2.98 -0.16
N MET A 96 -13.94 2.41 0.53
CA MET A 96 -15.00 3.17 1.19
C MET A 96 -14.45 4.16 2.21
N ARG A 97 -13.51 3.73 3.07
CA ARG A 97 -12.88 4.60 4.07
C ARG A 97 -12.00 5.68 3.42
N LEU A 98 -11.26 5.33 2.37
CA LEU A 98 -10.50 6.30 1.58
C LEU A 98 -11.43 7.36 0.98
N ASP A 99 -12.54 6.93 0.38
CA ASP A 99 -13.51 7.84 -0.24
C ASP A 99 -14.15 8.80 0.77
N GLU A 100 -14.55 8.29 1.93
CA GLU A 100 -15.11 9.10 3.02
C GLU A 100 -14.12 10.18 3.48
N LEU A 101 -12.87 9.81 3.75
CA LEU A 101 -11.82 10.75 4.14
C LEU A 101 -11.51 11.76 3.03
N TRP A 102 -11.42 11.30 1.78
CA TRP A 102 -11.14 12.17 0.63
C TRP A 102 -12.24 13.22 0.44
N ARG A 103 -13.51 12.82 0.48
CA ARG A 103 -14.65 13.73 0.37
C ARG A 103 -14.71 14.72 1.53
N LYS A 104 -14.46 14.25 2.76
CA LYS A 104 -14.41 15.11 3.95
C LYS A 104 -13.33 16.18 3.83
N PHE A 105 -12.08 15.80 3.55
CA PHE A 105 -11.00 16.78 3.43
C PHE A 105 -11.20 17.72 2.25
N ARG A 106 -11.80 17.25 1.16
CA ARG A 106 -12.15 18.10 0.01
C ARG A 106 -13.22 19.12 0.36
N SER A 107 -14.27 18.74 1.10
CA SER A 107 -15.35 19.65 1.50
C SER A 107 -14.90 20.68 2.54
N GLU A 108 -13.96 20.31 3.42
CA GLU A 108 -13.35 21.19 4.41
C GLU A 108 -12.22 22.08 3.84
N GLY A 109 -11.87 21.94 2.55
CA GLY A 109 -10.80 22.70 1.90
C GLY A 109 -9.38 22.27 2.30
N GLN A 110 -9.24 21.14 3.01
CA GLN A 110 -7.98 20.60 3.49
C GLN A 110 -7.20 19.88 2.39
N ARG A 111 -6.62 20.65 1.46
CA ARG A 111 -5.93 20.09 0.27
C ARG A 111 -4.81 19.12 0.59
N ALA A 112 -4.00 19.40 1.61
CA ALA A 112 -2.88 18.54 2.02
C ALA A 112 -3.37 17.17 2.54
N ALA A 113 -4.43 17.17 3.35
CA ALA A 113 -5.03 15.93 3.87
C ALA A 113 -5.74 15.14 2.74
N ALA A 114 -6.41 15.82 1.81
CA ALA A 114 -6.99 15.15 0.64
C ALA A 114 -5.92 14.49 -0.25
N GLU A 115 -4.79 15.17 -0.49
CA GLU A 115 -3.66 14.57 -1.22
C GLU A 115 -3.07 13.38 -0.47
N ARG A 116 -3.01 13.44 0.87
CA ARG A 116 -2.58 12.31 1.70
C ARG A 116 -3.42 11.06 1.45
N VAL A 117 -4.74 11.21 1.34
CA VAL A 117 -5.63 10.08 1.03
C VAL A 117 -5.28 9.46 -0.33
N LEU A 118 -5.05 10.30 -1.35
CA LEU A 118 -4.66 9.83 -2.68
C LEU A 118 -3.31 9.09 -2.65
N GLU A 119 -2.34 9.53 -1.86
CA GLU A 119 -1.08 8.82 -1.68
C GLU A 119 -1.25 7.43 -1.06
N VAL A 120 -2.10 7.32 -0.03
CA VAL A 120 -2.42 6.04 0.61
C VAL A 120 -3.09 5.11 -0.39
N ALA A 121 -4.05 5.61 -1.17
CA ALA A 121 -4.67 4.83 -2.24
C ALA A 121 -3.66 4.36 -3.31
N ARG A 122 -2.73 5.24 -3.74
CA ARG A 122 -1.66 4.87 -4.67
C ARG A 122 -0.75 3.78 -4.09
N LEU A 123 -0.51 3.77 -2.77
CA LEU A 123 0.26 2.70 -2.12
C LEU A 123 -0.51 1.37 -2.10
N GLY A 124 -1.82 1.41 -1.79
CA GLY A 124 -2.71 0.25 -1.90
C GLY A 124 -2.68 -0.37 -3.30
N ARG A 125 -2.77 0.48 -4.33
CA ARG A 125 -2.63 0.09 -5.75
C ARG A 125 -1.31 -0.65 -6.02
N ARG A 126 -0.18 -0.07 -5.61
CA ARG A 126 1.16 -0.67 -5.84
C ARG A 126 1.32 -2.01 -5.12
N ARG A 127 0.78 -2.17 -3.92
CA ARG A 127 0.78 -3.45 -3.19
C ARG A 127 -0.01 -4.54 -3.93
N ALA A 128 -1.19 -4.19 -4.44
CA ALA A 128 -1.99 -5.11 -5.24
C ALA A 128 -1.24 -5.53 -6.52
N GLU A 129 -0.64 -4.56 -7.23
CA GLU A 129 0.17 -4.79 -8.43
C GLU A 129 1.36 -5.72 -8.18
N MET A 130 2.07 -5.55 -7.07
CA MET A 130 3.21 -6.39 -6.70
C MET A 130 2.80 -7.86 -6.56
N ILE A 131 1.67 -8.13 -5.91
CA ILE A 131 1.20 -9.50 -5.68
C ILE A 131 0.64 -10.09 -6.98
N ALA A 132 -0.15 -9.33 -7.75
CA ALA A 132 -0.72 -9.78 -9.02
C ALA A 132 0.36 -10.24 -10.02
N ARG A 133 1.52 -9.56 -10.04
CA ARG A 133 2.65 -9.88 -10.91
C ARG A 133 3.57 -10.97 -10.39
N ASN A 134 3.44 -11.41 -9.14
CA ASN A 134 4.36 -12.37 -8.55
C ASN A 134 4.00 -13.81 -8.95
N PRO A 135 4.76 -14.49 -9.83
CA PRO A 135 4.40 -15.83 -10.31
C PRO A 135 4.48 -16.92 -9.24
N ARG A 136 5.06 -16.63 -8.07
CA ARG A 136 5.11 -17.56 -6.93
C ARG A 136 3.84 -17.54 -6.08
N VAL A 137 2.94 -16.60 -6.33
CA VAL A 137 1.65 -16.50 -5.65
C VAL A 137 0.63 -17.32 -6.44
N ASP A 138 -0.26 -18.00 -5.70
CA ASP A 138 -1.38 -18.75 -6.25
C ASP A 138 -2.18 -17.94 -7.29
N ALA A 139 -2.64 -18.62 -8.35
CA ALA A 139 -3.29 -17.97 -9.49
C ALA A 139 -4.57 -17.23 -9.09
N HIS A 140 -5.40 -17.83 -8.24
CA HIS A 140 -6.65 -17.19 -7.76
C HIS A 140 -6.33 -15.93 -6.96
N LYS A 141 -5.33 -16.01 -6.07
CA LYS A 141 -4.89 -14.85 -5.29
C LYS A 141 -4.29 -13.73 -6.15
N ARG A 142 -3.60 -14.07 -7.25
CA ARG A 142 -3.11 -13.06 -8.22
C ARG A 142 -4.26 -12.39 -8.94
N ASP A 143 -5.27 -13.16 -9.34
CA ASP A 143 -6.48 -12.64 -9.98
C ASP A 143 -7.26 -11.68 -9.08
N GLN A 144 -7.44 -12.03 -7.80
CA GLN A 144 -8.03 -11.13 -6.80
C GLN A 144 -7.23 -9.82 -6.70
N LYS A 145 -5.89 -9.89 -6.65
CA LYS A 145 -5.06 -8.69 -6.55
C LYS A 145 -5.04 -7.88 -7.85
N GLN A 146 -5.23 -8.51 -9.00
CA GLN A 146 -5.42 -7.83 -10.28
C GLN A 146 -6.74 -7.06 -10.32
N GLU A 147 -7.82 -7.64 -9.76
CA GLU A 147 -9.12 -6.97 -9.64
C GLU A 147 -9.03 -5.77 -8.67
N ILE A 148 -8.41 -5.96 -7.51
CA ILE A 148 -8.18 -4.87 -6.54
C ILE A 148 -7.32 -3.75 -7.16
N LEU A 149 -6.28 -4.09 -7.92
CA LEU A 149 -5.46 -3.11 -8.65
C LEU A 149 -6.34 -2.23 -9.56
N GLU A 150 -7.30 -2.83 -10.27
CA GLU A 150 -8.22 -2.11 -11.14
C GLU A 150 -9.18 -1.22 -10.35
N TRP A 151 -9.67 -1.68 -9.20
CA TRP A 151 -10.53 -0.87 -8.33
C TRP A 151 -9.83 0.39 -7.85
N PHE A 152 -8.60 0.25 -7.35
CA PHE A 152 -7.78 1.41 -6.95
C PHE A 152 -7.47 2.33 -8.14
N ARG A 153 -7.27 1.79 -9.35
CA ARG A 153 -7.03 2.59 -10.56
C ARG A 153 -8.25 3.47 -10.87
N ILE A 154 -9.44 2.87 -10.92
CA ILE A 154 -10.68 3.57 -11.28
C ILE A 154 -11.07 4.57 -10.19
N TRP A 155 -10.93 4.21 -8.91
CA TRP A 155 -11.17 5.16 -7.82
C TRP A 155 -10.21 6.36 -7.90
N LEU A 156 -8.93 6.16 -8.20
CA LEU A 156 -7.97 7.27 -8.36
C LEU A 156 -8.25 8.16 -9.58
N GLU A 157 -8.83 7.61 -10.65
CA GLU A 157 -9.16 8.34 -11.88
C GLU A 157 -10.50 9.08 -11.76
N THR A 158 -11.51 8.41 -11.20
CA THR A 158 -12.90 8.89 -11.10
C THR A 158 -13.53 8.50 -9.75
N PRO A 159 -13.12 9.12 -8.62
CA PRO A 159 -13.64 8.77 -7.30
C PRO A 159 -15.16 8.91 -7.20
N ASP A 160 -15.71 9.96 -7.82
CA ASP A 160 -17.13 10.31 -7.74
C ASP A 160 -18.06 9.26 -8.38
N ALA A 161 -17.58 8.47 -9.35
CA ALA A 161 -18.36 7.44 -10.05
C ALA A 161 -17.94 6.00 -9.69
N PHE A 162 -16.96 5.84 -8.80
CA PHE A 162 -16.34 4.55 -8.53
C PHE A 162 -17.33 3.52 -7.96
N PHE A 163 -18.15 3.90 -6.97
CA PHE A 163 -19.05 2.94 -6.32
C PHE A 163 -20.20 2.49 -7.22
N ASP A 164 -20.73 3.38 -8.06
CA ASP A 164 -21.71 3.01 -9.10
C ASP A 164 -21.09 2.03 -10.09
N TRP A 165 -19.85 2.28 -10.51
CA TRP A 165 -19.10 1.36 -11.35
C TRP A 165 -18.84 0.01 -10.66
N LEU A 166 -18.45 0.02 -9.38
CA LEU A 166 -18.14 -1.18 -8.61
C LEU A 166 -19.37 -2.08 -8.47
N ASP A 167 -20.53 -1.50 -8.22
CA ASP A 167 -21.80 -2.23 -8.16
C ASP A 167 -22.11 -2.94 -9.48
N LEU A 168 -21.91 -2.27 -10.61
CA LEU A 168 -22.07 -2.87 -11.93
C LEU A 168 -21.00 -3.94 -12.19
N ARG A 169 -19.75 -3.69 -11.80
CA ARG A 169 -18.63 -4.62 -11.95
C ARG A 169 -18.91 -5.92 -11.21
N LYS A 170 -19.34 -5.86 -9.95
CA LYS A 170 -19.67 -7.04 -9.13
C LYS A 170 -20.83 -7.85 -9.72
N ARG A 171 -21.75 -7.24 -10.46
CA ARG A 171 -22.87 -7.94 -11.15
C ARG A 171 -22.48 -8.53 -12.51
N SER A 172 -21.31 -8.20 -13.05
CA SER A 172 -20.89 -8.69 -14.35
C SER A 172 -20.65 -10.21 -14.36
N ALA A 173 -20.99 -10.87 -15.47
CA ALA A 173 -20.84 -12.33 -15.61
C ALA A 173 -19.38 -12.79 -15.44
N GLU A 174 -18.41 -11.96 -15.86
CA GLU A 174 -16.99 -12.26 -15.68
C GLU A 174 -16.60 -12.23 -14.20
N TYR A 175 -17.02 -11.20 -13.45
CA TYR A 175 -16.75 -11.09 -12.02
C TYR A 175 -17.35 -12.29 -11.27
N GLN A 176 -18.62 -12.60 -11.54
CA GLN A 176 -19.32 -13.72 -10.93
C GLN A 176 -18.64 -15.08 -11.21
N ARG A 177 -18.14 -15.27 -12.44
CA ARG A 177 -17.40 -16.49 -12.79
C ARG A 177 -16.06 -16.61 -12.05
N ARG A 178 -15.36 -15.49 -11.84
CA ARG A 178 -14.01 -15.47 -11.26
C ARG A 178 -14.01 -15.44 -9.73
N PHE A 179 -14.98 -14.74 -9.13
CA PHE A 179 -14.98 -14.39 -7.71
C PHE A 179 -16.31 -14.67 -7.00
N GLY A 180 -17.32 -15.22 -7.69
CA GLY A 180 -18.65 -15.44 -7.10
C GLY A 180 -18.68 -16.34 -5.86
N GLN A 181 -17.67 -17.22 -5.70
CA GLN A 181 -17.51 -18.09 -4.52
C GLN A 181 -16.80 -17.38 -3.35
N ASP A 182 -16.03 -16.33 -3.62
CA ASP A 182 -15.37 -15.52 -2.58
C ASP A 182 -16.37 -14.60 -1.87
N ALA A 183 -17.47 -14.26 -2.54
CA ALA A 183 -18.52 -13.36 -2.05
C ALA A 183 -19.60 -14.05 -1.19
N SER A 184 -19.55 -15.38 -1.06
CA SER A 184 -20.50 -16.11 -0.20
C SER A 184 -20.13 -15.93 1.27
N PRO A 185 -21.09 -15.60 2.15
CA PRO A 185 -20.87 -15.70 3.59
C PRO A 185 -20.51 -17.15 3.92
N ILE A 186 -19.61 -17.33 4.89
CA ILE A 186 -19.37 -18.61 5.54
C ILE A 186 -20.74 -19.13 6.01
N GLU A 187 -21.24 -20.19 5.37
CA GLU A 187 -22.33 -20.99 5.92
C GLU A 187 -21.74 -21.93 6.99
N ASP A 188 -22.32 -21.80 8.19
CA ASP A 188 -22.19 -22.57 9.45
C ASP A 188 -20.89 -22.52 10.27
#